data_AF-A0A8J7XZM3-F1
#
_entry.id   AF-A0A8J7XZM3-F1
#
_cell.length_a   1.000
_cell.length_b   1.000
_cell.length_c   1.000
_cell.angle_alpha   90.00
_cell.angle_beta   90.00
_cell.angle_gamma   90.00
#
_symmetry.space_group_name_H-M   'P 1'
#
loop_
_entity.id
_entity.type
_entity.pdbx_description
1 polymer ?
#
loop_
_entity_poly.entity_id
_entity_poly.type
_entity_poly.pdbx_seq_one_letter_code
_entity_poly.pdbx_strand_id
1 'polypeptide(L)'
;MVKISEDFSPQLKSTVETSPFDTIEDGEFLLLRNPENARYLKLKEKAKEIIEKMDGKTSVAQLQGMYKDIDVVHLIEVLAKAGFLIDVEAEKYTGPLYTVKIPFFDTNKEWMKKVYRFFRFTGSKPFLVVYSLFILSGFILFLKNFGTIVDHAYMNFHLGVPLKYLFAVFALFYVVELVHEFAHTGASYNCGAEPGKLGLVFHFLVAFFYVDTPNTRILDKRGNVCTFIAGPLLSLLAAEISTYIFLFTDSMPIVWATSSFFWHISTAITLSPFMQTDGYYIVQFLAKFPNLLDNSLTYLKTQVKRGFQLINKEEYKKTMAKWNDKQKKFLKVYMILWPVQTLILTYFFFFSLSKAQVIGVLKVFPEIISPASPYGPKGYFLAAFYAWGIIAGILPIALTIRKYIKKRRGDDYSIRPR
;
A
#
# COMPACT_ATOMS: atom_id res chain seq x y z
N MET A 1 -1.74 -27.18 -1.02
CA MET A 1 -3.14 -27.62 -0.73
C MET A 1 -3.15 -28.50 0.50
N VAL A 2 -3.58 -27.97 1.63
CA VAL A 2 -3.98 -28.79 2.78
C VAL A 2 -5.35 -29.37 2.42
N LYS A 3 -5.44 -30.66 2.09
CA LYS A 3 -6.74 -31.35 2.00
C LYS A 3 -7.12 -31.74 3.42
N ILE A 4 -8.14 -31.07 3.97
CA ILE A 4 -8.69 -31.41 5.28
C ILE A 4 -9.55 -32.66 5.10
N SER A 5 -9.28 -33.71 5.87
CA SER A 5 -10.12 -34.93 5.89
C SER A 5 -11.46 -34.63 6.57
N GLU A 6 -12.53 -35.31 6.16
CA GLU A 6 -13.85 -35.22 6.82
C GLU A 6 -13.81 -35.69 8.28
N ASP A 7 -12.88 -36.58 8.62
CA ASP A 7 -12.66 -37.08 9.99
C ASP A 7 -11.80 -36.14 10.86
N PHE A 8 -11.22 -35.09 10.27
CA PHE A 8 -10.38 -34.15 11.01
C PHE A 8 -11.22 -33.40 12.04
N SER A 9 -10.72 -33.30 13.27
CA SER A 9 -11.39 -32.59 14.37
C SER A 9 -10.66 -31.27 14.61
N PRO A 10 -11.13 -30.15 14.03
CA PRO A 10 -10.43 -28.87 14.13
C PRO A 10 -10.41 -28.34 15.56
N GLN A 11 -9.29 -27.71 15.94
CA GLN A 11 -9.14 -26.97 17.19
C GLN A 11 -8.40 -25.66 16.92
N LEU A 12 -8.91 -24.55 17.47
CA LEU A 12 -8.20 -23.27 17.43
C LEU A 12 -6.95 -23.31 18.33
N LYS A 13 -5.89 -22.63 17.89
CA LYS A 13 -4.73 -22.39 18.76
C LYS A 13 -5.14 -21.54 19.96
N SER A 14 -4.56 -21.83 21.12
CA SER A 14 -4.80 -21.09 22.38
C SER A 14 -4.36 -19.62 22.32
N THR A 15 -3.49 -19.27 21.37
CA THR A 15 -3.02 -17.90 21.12
C THR A 15 -4.01 -17.07 20.30
N VAL A 16 -5.05 -17.66 19.72
CA VAL A 16 -6.01 -16.94 18.88
C VAL A 16 -6.91 -16.05 19.75
N GLU A 17 -6.89 -14.76 19.45
CA GLU A 17 -7.75 -13.77 20.08
C GLU A 17 -9.01 -13.57 19.24
N THR A 18 -10.15 -13.45 19.92
CA THR A 18 -11.44 -13.09 19.31
C THR A 18 -11.85 -11.69 19.77
N SER A 19 -12.27 -10.86 18.84
CA SER A 19 -12.86 -9.55 19.16
C SER A 19 -14.15 -9.34 18.38
N PRO A 20 -15.19 -8.75 18.99
CA PRO A 20 -16.33 -8.23 18.25
C PRO A 20 -15.82 -7.23 17.21
N PHE A 21 -16.29 -7.36 15.97
CA PHE A 21 -15.85 -6.53 14.86
C PHE A 21 -17.03 -5.79 14.29
N ASP A 22 -17.23 -4.57 14.78
CA ASP A 22 -18.23 -3.68 14.22
C ASP A 22 -17.84 -3.30 12.80
N THR A 23 -18.57 -3.84 11.83
CA THR A 23 -18.45 -3.41 10.44
C THR A 23 -19.72 -2.78 9.97
N ILE A 24 -19.62 -1.94 8.95
CA ILE A 24 -20.78 -1.30 8.36
C ILE A 24 -21.41 -2.17 7.24
N GLU A 25 -21.03 -3.44 7.15
CA GLU A 25 -21.83 -4.43 6.42
C GLU A 25 -22.95 -4.91 7.36
N ASP A 26 -24.18 -5.08 6.89
CA ASP A 26 -25.28 -5.59 7.73
C ASP A 26 -24.90 -6.95 8.35
N GLY A 27 -24.91 -7.03 9.69
CA GLY A 27 -24.65 -8.23 10.49
C GLY A 27 -23.53 -8.07 11.52
N GLU A 28 -23.56 -8.87 12.60
CA GLU A 28 -22.45 -8.97 13.55
C GLU A 28 -21.30 -9.79 12.94
N PHE A 29 -20.08 -9.27 13.06
CA PHE A 29 -18.88 -9.96 12.60
C PHE A 29 -17.92 -10.20 13.75
N LEU A 30 -17.20 -11.33 13.67
CA LEU A 30 -16.12 -11.70 14.56
C LEU A 30 -14.79 -11.50 13.86
N LEU A 31 -13.84 -10.83 14.50
CA LEU A 31 -12.46 -10.77 14.04
C LEU A 31 -11.63 -11.76 14.84
N LEU A 32 -11.10 -12.77 14.14
CA LEU A 32 -10.07 -13.65 14.67
C LEU A 32 -8.71 -13.01 14.40
N ARG A 33 -7.87 -12.97 15.44
CA ARG A 33 -6.46 -12.55 15.35
C ARG A 33 -5.58 -13.72 15.77
N ASN A 34 -4.58 -14.03 14.94
CA ASN A 34 -3.49 -14.90 15.35
C ASN A 34 -2.24 -14.04 15.64
N PRO A 35 -1.86 -13.85 16.92
CA PRO A 35 -0.69 -13.06 17.31
C PRO A 35 0.64 -13.63 16.81
N GLU A 36 0.76 -14.94 16.61
CA GLU A 36 2.02 -15.60 16.20
C GLU A 36 2.46 -15.18 14.79
N ASN A 37 1.49 -14.90 13.91
CA ASN A 37 1.75 -14.58 12.50
C ASN A 37 1.10 -13.25 12.06
N ALA A 38 0.53 -12.48 12.98
CA ALA A 38 -0.17 -11.21 12.76
C ALA A 38 -1.27 -11.28 11.68
N ARG A 39 -1.92 -12.44 11.51
CA ARG A 39 -3.03 -12.60 10.54
C ARG A 39 -4.38 -12.36 11.19
N TYR A 40 -5.30 -11.88 10.36
CA TYR A 40 -6.67 -11.55 10.74
C TYR A 40 -7.64 -12.24 9.81
N LEU A 41 -8.72 -12.76 10.38
CA LEU A 41 -9.82 -13.30 9.63
C LEU A 41 -11.13 -12.66 10.09
N LYS A 42 -11.85 -12.06 9.15
CA LYS A 42 -13.20 -11.51 9.41
C LYS A 42 -14.22 -12.61 9.12
N LEU A 43 -15.09 -12.86 10.09
CA LEU A 43 -16.09 -13.91 10.03
C LEU A 43 -17.48 -13.38 10.34
N LYS A 44 -18.50 -13.98 9.72
CA LYS A 44 -19.91 -13.70 10.03
C LYS A 44 -20.33 -14.43 11.29
N GLU A 45 -21.41 -13.97 11.92
CA GLU A 45 -22.01 -14.57 13.11
C GLU A 45 -22.20 -16.10 13.04
N LYS A 46 -22.76 -16.64 11.95
CA LYS A 46 -22.88 -18.11 11.80
C LYS A 46 -21.53 -18.86 11.84
N ALA A 47 -20.44 -18.23 11.40
CA ALA A 47 -19.11 -18.85 11.47
C ALA A 47 -18.52 -18.81 12.88
N LYS A 48 -18.95 -17.88 13.75
CA LYS A 48 -18.60 -17.85 15.18
C LYS A 48 -19.12 -19.11 15.88
N GLU A 49 -20.37 -19.47 15.65
CA GLU A 49 -20.96 -20.69 16.24
C GLU A 49 -20.19 -21.95 15.83
N ILE A 50 -19.79 -22.06 14.56
CA ILE A 50 -19.00 -23.19 14.07
C ILE A 50 -17.63 -23.24 14.78
N ILE A 51 -17.00 -22.09 14.97
CA ILE A 51 -15.69 -21.99 15.65
C ILE A 51 -15.75 -22.36 17.12
N GLU A 52 -16.79 -21.95 17.83
CA GLU A 52 -17.01 -22.33 19.23
C GLU A 52 -17.17 -23.85 19.40
N LYS A 53 -17.53 -24.57 18.32
CA LYS A 53 -17.59 -26.04 18.26
C LYS A 53 -16.30 -26.70 17.77
N MET A 54 -15.26 -25.94 17.42
CA MET A 54 -13.93 -26.46 17.05
C MET A 54 -13.12 -26.78 18.32
N ASP A 55 -13.50 -27.84 19.02
CA ASP A 55 -12.96 -28.26 20.30
C ASP A 55 -11.90 -29.36 20.21
N GLY A 56 -11.50 -29.75 18.99
CA GLY A 56 -10.60 -30.88 18.74
C GLY A 56 -11.25 -32.26 18.88
N LYS A 57 -12.56 -32.33 19.13
CA LYS A 57 -13.33 -33.58 19.29
C LYS A 57 -14.42 -33.74 18.24
N THR A 58 -15.01 -32.63 17.80
CA THR A 58 -16.06 -32.61 16.78
C THR A 58 -15.43 -32.65 15.40
N SER A 59 -15.78 -33.64 14.57
CA SER A 59 -15.19 -33.79 13.23
C SER A 59 -15.77 -32.83 12.20
N VAL A 60 -15.05 -32.60 11.10
CA VAL A 60 -15.53 -31.78 9.97
C VAL A 60 -16.84 -32.31 9.41
N ALA A 61 -17.00 -33.64 9.29
CA ALA A 61 -18.25 -34.26 8.85
C ALA A 61 -19.43 -33.92 9.78
N GLN A 62 -19.21 -33.97 11.09
CA GLN A 62 -20.23 -33.63 12.09
C GLN A 62 -20.61 -32.15 12.01
N LEU A 63 -19.62 -31.26 11.93
CA LEU A 63 -19.86 -29.82 11.77
C LEU A 63 -20.58 -29.50 10.46
N GLN A 64 -20.21 -30.13 9.35
CA GLN A 64 -20.87 -29.95 8.06
C GLN A 64 -22.32 -30.45 8.08
N GLY A 65 -22.60 -31.52 8.83
CA GLY A 65 -23.94 -32.03 9.08
C GLY A 65 -24.82 -31.09 9.91
N MET A 66 -24.24 -30.39 10.89
CA MET A 66 -24.92 -29.39 11.72
C MET A 66 -25.19 -28.09 10.97
N TYR A 67 -24.28 -27.67 10.08
CA TYR A 67 -24.33 -26.37 9.39
C TYR A 67 -24.41 -26.53 7.87
N LYS A 68 -25.53 -27.05 7.37
CA LYS A 68 -25.75 -27.37 5.94
C LYS A 68 -25.70 -26.16 4.99
N ASP A 69 -25.99 -24.97 5.50
CA ASP A 69 -26.02 -23.73 4.71
C ASP A 69 -24.61 -23.14 4.45
N ILE A 70 -23.58 -23.70 5.08
CA ILE A 70 -22.21 -23.16 5.05
C ILE A 70 -21.26 -24.26 4.60
N ASP A 71 -20.32 -23.89 3.74
CA ASP A 71 -19.20 -24.75 3.36
C ASP A 71 -18.17 -24.77 4.50
N VAL A 72 -18.36 -25.70 5.44
CA VAL A 72 -17.54 -25.85 6.65
C VAL A 72 -16.14 -26.33 6.27
N VAL A 73 -16.04 -27.21 5.28
CA VAL A 73 -14.75 -27.69 4.76
C VAL A 73 -13.92 -26.50 4.27
N HIS A 74 -14.51 -25.62 3.45
CA HIS A 74 -13.82 -24.43 2.97
C HIS A 74 -13.44 -23.47 4.10
N LEU A 75 -14.31 -23.26 5.10
CA LEU A 75 -13.99 -22.44 6.27
C LEU A 75 -12.77 -22.98 7.02
N ILE A 76 -12.71 -24.28 7.27
CA ILE A 76 -11.60 -24.94 7.97
C ILE A 76 -10.31 -24.87 7.14
N GLU A 77 -10.39 -25.05 5.82
CA GLU A 77 -9.24 -24.85 4.93
C GLU A 77 -8.69 -23.42 5.00
N VAL A 78 -9.58 -22.42 5.07
CA VAL A 78 -9.19 -21.01 5.19
C VAL A 78 -8.52 -20.76 6.54
N LEU A 79 -9.06 -21.28 7.65
CA LEU A 79 -8.48 -21.16 8.98
C LEU A 79 -7.12 -21.88 9.07
N ALA A 80 -7.01 -23.08 8.52
CA ALA A 80 -5.79 -23.86 8.38
C ALA A 80 -4.70 -23.09 7.62
N LYS A 81 -5.01 -22.62 6.40
CA LYS A 81 -4.07 -21.84 5.58
C LYS A 81 -3.65 -20.55 6.27
N ALA A 82 -4.57 -19.93 7.00
CA ALA A 82 -4.29 -18.72 7.75
C ALA A 82 -3.57 -19.00 9.09
N GLY A 83 -3.40 -20.26 9.49
CA GLY A 83 -2.61 -20.70 10.65
C GLY A 83 -3.34 -20.63 11.98
N PHE A 84 -4.67 -20.59 11.98
CA PHE A 84 -5.49 -20.48 13.20
C PHE A 84 -5.72 -21.82 13.92
N LEU A 85 -5.42 -22.95 13.28
CA LEU A 85 -5.67 -24.29 13.81
C LEU A 85 -4.40 -24.95 14.39
N ILE A 86 -4.60 -25.84 15.35
CA ILE A 86 -3.58 -26.75 15.89
C ILE A 86 -3.30 -27.86 14.86
N ASP A 87 -2.07 -28.38 14.84
CA ASP A 87 -1.61 -29.51 14.01
C ASP A 87 -1.81 -29.36 12.49
N VAL A 88 -2.03 -28.14 12.03
CA VAL A 88 -2.04 -27.81 10.60
C VAL A 88 -0.99 -26.75 10.33
N GLU A 89 0.08 -27.14 9.64
CA GLU A 89 1.11 -26.19 9.23
C GLU A 89 0.50 -25.16 8.26
N ALA A 90 0.66 -23.88 8.61
CA ALA A 90 0.21 -22.79 7.77
C ALA A 90 0.99 -22.82 6.44
N GLU A 91 0.27 -22.82 5.32
CA GLU A 91 0.89 -22.58 4.02
C GLU A 91 1.55 -21.19 4.10
N LYS A 92 2.89 -21.16 4.07
CA LYS A 92 3.64 -19.90 4.08
C LYS A 92 3.20 -19.14 2.83
N TYR A 93 2.44 -18.06 3.04
CA TYR A 93 2.09 -17.16 1.95
C TYR A 93 3.37 -16.54 1.46
N THR A 94 3.90 -17.08 0.36
CA THR A 94 4.91 -16.40 -0.42
C THR A 94 4.17 -15.28 -1.12
N GLY A 95 4.48 -14.04 -0.72
CA GLY A 95 4.07 -12.88 -1.49
C GLY A 95 4.47 -13.04 -2.96
N PRO A 96 3.98 -12.17 -3.85
CA PRO A 96 4.50 -12.18 -5.22
C PRO A 96 6.03 -12.19 -5.20
N LEU A 97 6.65 -12.90 -6.15
CA LEU A 97 8.12 -13.15 -6.20
C LEU A 97 8.99 -11.88 -6.10
N TYR A 98 8.39 -10.71 -6.30
CA TYR A 98 9.00 -9.38 -6.23
C TYR A 98 8.71 -8.63 -4.92
N THR A 99 8.11 -9.24 -3.89
CA THR A 99 7.87 -8.57 -2.60
C THR A 99 8.50 -9.35 -1.46
N VAL A 100 9.53 -8.78 -0.85
CA VAL A 100 10.21 -9.36 0.32
C VAL A 100 10.04 -8.42 1.49
N LYS A 101 9.43 -8.89 2.60
CA LYS A 101 9.30 -8.14 3.84
C LYS A 101 10.35 -8.61 4.84
N ILE A 102 11.14 -7.68 5.34
CA ILE A 102 12.16 -7.91 6.37
C ILE A 102 11.78 -7.08 7.58
N PRO A 103 11.08 -7.66 8.58
CA PRO A 103 10.88 -6.99 9.86
C PRO A 103 12.21 -6.91 10.60
N PHE A 104 12.53 -5.76 11.19
CA PHE A 104 13.78 -5.60 11.95
C PHE A 104 13.58 -4.88 13.29
N PHE A 105 12.40 -4.30 13.56
CA PHE A 105 12.17 -3.57 14.80
C PHE A 105 10.74 -3.74 15.33
N ASP A 106 10.63 -4.17 16.59
CA ASP A 106 9.35 -4.22 17.31
C ASP A 106 8.99 -2.83 17.85
N THR A 107 7.83 -2.32 17.44
CA THR A 107 7.39 -0.98 17.80
C THR A 107 6.63 -0.93 19.14
N ASN A 108 6.38 -2.05 19.80
CA ASN A 108 5.65 -2.12 21.09
C ASN A 108 6.52 -1.84 22.34
N LYS A 109 7.64 -1.15 22.18
CA LYS A 109 8.52 -0.79 23.32
C LYS A 109 7.97 0.42 24.09
N GLU A 110 8.14 0.44 25.41
CA GLU A 110 7.60 1.52 26.27
C GLU A 110 8.11 2.93 25.89
N TRP A 111 9.37 3.05 25.48
CA TRP A 111 9.90 4.33 25.02
C TRP A 111 9.28 4.78 23.68
N MET A 112 8.92 3.84 22.81
CA MET A 112 8.22 4.13 21.55
C MET A 112 6.81 4.63 21.81
N LYS A 113 6.13 4.11 22.84
CA LYS A 113 4.83 4.65 23.28
C LYS A 113 4.90 6.12 23.71
N LYS A 114 6.07 6.62 24.14
CA LYS A 114 6.28 8.06 24.38
C LYS A 114 6.37 8.83 23.06
N VAL A 115 7.08 8.29 22.07
CA VAL A 115 7.16 8.84 20.71
C VAL A 115 5.78 8.86 20.03
N TYR A 116 4.96 7.82 20.19
CA TYR A 116 3.60 7.80 19.63
C TYR A 116 2.67 8.82 20.27
N ARG A 117 2.83 9.06 21.58
CA ARG A 117 2.10 10.12 22.27
C ARG A 117 2.49 11.51 21.80
N PHE A 118 3.72 11.72 21.33
CA PHE A 118 4.11 12.99 20.70
C PHE A 118 3.20 13.29 19.50
N PHE A 119 2.94 12.32 18.63
CA PHE A 119 2.05 12.51 17.46
C PHE A 119 0.59 12.90 17.81
N ARG A 120 0.15 12.92 19.07
CA ARG A 120 -1.16 13.47 19.47
C ARG A 120 -1.36 14.92 19.04
N PHE A 121 -0.28 15.72 18.93
CA PHE A 121 -0.40 17.13 18.53
C PHE A 121 -1.04 17.28 17.15
N THR A 122 -0.86 16.29 16.26
CA THR A 122 -1.42 16.27 14.90
C THR A 122 -2.95 16.36 14.89
N GLY A 123 -3.62 15.96 15.98
CA GLY A 123 -5.08 16.08 16.13
C GLY A 123 -5.55 17.33 16.88
N SER A 124 -4.64 18.17 17.41
CA SER A 124 -5.02 19.34 18.20
C SER A 124 -5.47 20.51 17.30
N LYS A 125 -6.61 21.14 17.62
CA LYS A 125 -7.19 22.22 16.79
C LYS A 125 -6.22 23.40 16.58
N PRO A 126 -5.51 23.91 17.60
CA PRO A 126 -4.58 25.03 17.39
C PRO A 126 -3.40 24.65 16.48
N PHE A 127 -2.85 23.44 16.67
CA PHE A 127 -1.80 22.93 15.80
C PHE A 127 -2.30 22.82 14.36
N LEU A 128 -3.50 22.27 14.14
CA LEU A 128 -4.07 22.13 12.81
C LEU A 128 -4.22 23.48 12.10
N VAL A 129 -4.62 24.55 12.80
CA VAL A 129 -4.71 25.88 12.18
C VAL A 129 -3.33 26.41 11.78
N VAL A 130 -2.36 26.40 12.70
CA VAL A 130 -1.00 26.88 12.42
C VAL A 130 -0.35 26.05 11.30
N TYR A 131 -0.50 24.73 11.38
CA TYR A 131 -0.06 23.78 10.38
C TYR A 131 -0.72 24.08 9.02
N SER A 132 -2.04 24.23 8.95
CA SER A 132 -2.75 24.51 7.70
C SER A 132 -2.31 25.83 7.08
N LEU A 133 -2.07 26.87 7.89
CA LEU A 133 -1.53 28.14 7.39
C LEU A 133 -0.12 27.96 6.82
N PHE A 134 0.76 27.26 7.55
CA PHE A 134 2.13 26.99 7.12
C PHE A 134 2.17 26.19 5.80
N ILE A 135 1.37 25.13 5.72
CA ILE A 135 1.25 24.33 4.50
C ILE A 135 0.69 25.15 3.35
N LEU A 136 -0.37 25.93 3.58
CA LEU A 136 -0.98 26.73 2.53
C LEU A 136 0.00 27.76 1.97
N SER A 137 0.74 28.47 2.84
CA SER A 137 1.75 29.44 2.39
C SER A 137 2.92 28.77 1.68
N GLY A 138 3.42 27.64 2.18
CA GLY A 138 4.49 26.88 1.53
C GLY A 138 4.06 26.41 0.15
N PHE A 139 2.84 25.84 0.04
CA PHE A 139 2.32 25.32 -1.21
C PHE A 139 2.12 26.44 -2.26
N ILE A 140 1.65 27.62 -1.83
CA ILE A 140 1.58 28.80 -2.71
C ILE A 140 2.97 29.19 -3.22
N LEU A 141 3.98 29.17 -2.35
CA LEU A 141 5.37 29.46 -2.74
C LEU A 141 5.93 28.39 -3.68
N PHE A 142 5.64 27.11 -3.44
CA PHE A 142 5.99 26.00 -4.32
C PHE A 142 5.39 26.20 -5.71
N LEU A 143 4.09 26.53 -5.81
CA LEU A 143 3.43 26.77 -7.09
C LEU A 143 4.01 27.98 -7.84
N LYS A 144 4.29 29.08 -7.13
CA LYS A 144 4.91 30.28 -7.72
C LYS A 144 6.31 30.02 -8.27
N ASN A 145 7.07 29.16 -7.61
CA ASN A 145 8.45 28.84 -7.97
C ASN A 145 8.60 27.46 -8.63
N PHE A 146 7.49 26.87 -9.10
CA PHE A 146 7.45 25.48 -9.55
C PHE A 146 8.47 25.21 -10.65
N GLY A 147 8.57 26.11 -11.65
CA GLY A 147 9.55 25.99 -12.73
C GLY A 147 10.98 25.92 -12.22
N THR A 148 11.38 26.86 -11.36
CA THR A 148 12.73 26.91 -10.78
C THR A 148 13.03 25.70 -9.90
N ILE A 149 12.07 25.26 -9.08
CA ILE A 149 12.20 24.07 -8.23
C ILE A 149 12.42 22.81 -9.09
N VAL A 150 11.61 22.67 -10.15
CA VAL A 150 11.70 21.56 -11.10
C VAL A 150 13.03 21.56 -11.85
N ASP A 151 13.50 22.73 -12.28
CA ASP A 151 14.78 22.86 -12.98
C ASP A 151 15.95 22.43 -12.09
N HIS A 152 15.96 22.83 -10.81
CA HIS A 152 16.97 22.37 -9.85
C HIS A 152 16.86 20.86 -9.57
N ALA A 153 15.64 20.34 -9.48
CA ALA A 153 15.39 18.91 -9.29
C ALA A 153 16.01 18.10 -10.43
N TYR A 154 15.77 18.49 -11.69
CA TYR A 154 16.38 17.84 -12.84
C TYR A 154 17.89 18.09 -12.92
N MET A 155 18.35 19.30 -12.62
CA MET A 155 19.77 19.63 -12.58
C MET A 155 20.54 18.69 -11.66
N ASN A 156 19.96 18.24 -10.55
CA ASN A 156 20.60 17.30 -9.64
C ASN A 156 20.88 15.92 -10.29
N PHE A 157 20.20 15.58 -11.39
CA PHE A 157 20.44 14.38 -12.19
C PHE A 157 21.42 14.59 -13.35
N HIS A 158 21.97 15.80 -13.53
CA HIS A 158 23.00 16.03 -14.55
C HIS A 158 24.33 15.37 -14.15
N LEU A 159 25.06 14.89 -15.15
CA LEU A 159 26.38 14.24 -14.98
C LEU A 159 27.43 15.16 -14.35
N GLY A 160 27.37 16.46 -14.64
CA GLY A 160 28.30 17.46 -14.12
C GLY A 160 28.04 17.88 -12.67
N VAL A 161 26.95 17.41 -12.05
CA VAL A 161 26.61 17.75 -10.67
C VAL A 161 27.19 16.73 -9.68
N PRO A 162 27.89 17.17 -8.61
CA PRO A 162 28.45 16.27 -7.61
C PRO A 162 27.42 15.29 -7.02
N LEU A 163 27.80 14.01 -6.95
CA LEU A 163 26.95 12.93 -6.43
C LEU A 163 26.45 13.17 -4.99
N LYS A 164 27.21 13.88 -4.17
CA LYS A 164 26.86 14.20 -2.78
C LYS A 164 25.48 14.86 -2.63
N TYR A 165 25.06 15.69 -3.58
CA TYR A 165 23.76 16.36 -3.53
C TYR A 165 22.61 15.37 -3.75
N LEU A 166 22.76 14.45 -4.69
CA LEU A 166 21.77 13.41 -4.93
C LEU A 166 21.72 12.42 -3.76
N PHE A 167 22.86 12.06 -3.17
CA PHE A 167 22.92 11.24 -1.97
C PHE A 167 22.21 11.92 -0.78
N ALA A 168 22.42 13.23 -0.58
CA ALA A 168 21.72 14.00 0.45
C ALA A 168 20.20 13.97 0.26
N VAL A 169 19.71 14.12 -0.97
CA VAL A 169 18.28 14.01 -1.28
C VAL A 169 17.75 12.61 -0.94
N PHE A 170 18.44 11.54 -1.33
CA PHE A 170 18.02 10.18 -1.00
C PHE A 170 18.02 9.92 0.52
N ALA A 171 19.05 10.38 1.23
CA ALA A 171 19.12 10.26 2.68
C ALA A 171 17.95 10.97 3.35
N LEU A 172 17.67 12.22 2.95
CA LEU A 172 16.51 12.97 3.43
C LEU A 172 15.21 12.23 3.11
N PHE A 173 15.06 11.73 1.88
CA PHE A 173 13.86 11.01 1.45
C PHE A 173 13.54 9.83 2.38
N TYR A 174 14.52 8.97 2.65
CA TYR A 174 14.35 7.83 3.56
C TYR A 174 14.09 8.24 5.01
N VAL A 175 14.68 9.35 5.49
CA VAL A 175 14.36 9.89 6.81
C VAL A 175 12.89 10.31 6.89
N VAL A 176 12.39 11.02 5.88
CA VAL A 176 10.99 11.48 5.85
C VAL A 176 10.02 10.31 5.66
N GLU A 177 10.38 9.31 4.85
CA GLU A 177 9.59 8.08 4.73
C GLU A 177 9.50 7.33 6.08
N LEU A 178 10.60 7.24 6.82
CA LEU A 178 10.57 6.65 8.15
C LEU A 178 9.66 7.45 9.10
N VAL A 179 9.71 8.78 9.06
CA VAL A 179 8.82 9.65 9.85
C VAL A 179 7.36 9.49 9.42
N HIS A 180 7.08 9.31 8.13
CA HIS A 180 5.76 9.05 7.57
C HIS A 180 5.14 7.78 8.17
N GLU A 181 5.90 6.68 8.18
CA GLU A 181 5.48 5.41 8.79
C GLU A 181 5.29 5.52 10.32
N PHE A 182 6.16 6.29 10.98
CA PHE A 182 5.97 6.59 12.41
C PHE A 182 4.72 7.42 12.70
N ALA A 183 4.34 8.33 11.79
CA ALA A 183 3.12 9.10 11.93
C ALA A 183 1.87 8.22 11.84
N HIS A 184 1.83 7.24 10.92
CA HIS A 184 0.76 6.22 10.89
C HIS A 184 0.68 5.42 12.18
N THR A 185 1.83 4.97 12.70
CA THR A 185 1.89 4.22 13.96
C THR A 185 1.40 5.07 15.13
N GLY A 186 1.88 6.31 15.23
CA GLY A 186 1.50 7.22 16.30
C GLY A 186 0.02 7.57 16.27
N ALA A 187 -0.52 7.89 15.09
CA ALA A 187 -1.92 8.22 14.91
C ALA A 187 -2.84 7.03 15.23
N SER A 188 -2.53 5.83 14.72
CA SER A 188 -3.31 4.63 15.02
C SER A 188 -3.24 4.26 16.50
N TYR A 189 -2.07 4.36 17.13
CA TYR A 189 -1.90 4.13 18.57
C TYR A 189 -2.77 5.05 19.42
N ASN A 190 -2.81 6.34 19.08
CA ASN A 190 -3.64 7.31 19.79
C ASN A 190 -5.14 7.10 19.56
N CYS A 191 -5.52 6.35 18.53
CA CYS A 191 -6.90 5.95 18.26
C CYS A 191 -7.25 4.59 18.89
N GLY A 192 -6.32 3.94 19.61
CA GLY A 192 -6.54 2.67 20.32
C GLY A 192 -6.00 1.42 19.62
N ALA A 193 -5.27 1.56 18.50
CA ALA A 193 -4.60 0.42 17.88
C ALA A 193 -3.30 0.07 18.60
N GLU A 194 -2.91 -1.20 18.59
CA GLU A 194 -1.58 -1.60 19.07
C GLU A 194 -0.52 -1.38 17.97
N PRO A 195 0.69 -0.90 18.32
CA PRO A 195 1.79 -0.80 17.38
C PRO A 195 2.30 -2.20 17.02
N GLY A 196 2.58 -2.46 15.75
CA GLY A 196 3.06 -3.77 15.30
C GLY A 196 4.58 -3.85 15.13
N LYS A 197 5.05 -4.06 13.90
CA LYS A 197 6.49 -4.19 13.60
C LYS A 197 6.87 -3.23 12.49
N LEU A 198 7.99 -2.54 12.66
CA LEU A 198 8.64 -1.77 11.61
C LEU A 198 9.61 -2.67 10.85
N GLY A 199 9.60 -2.55 9.53
CA GLY A 199 10.46 -3.31 8.65
C GLY A 199 10.75 -2.60 7.34
N LEU A 200 11.52 -3.26 6.48
CA LEU A 200 11.69 -2.90 5.07
C LEU A 200 10.88 -3.85 4.21
N VAL A 201 10.11 -3.29 3.28
CA VAL A 201 9.51 -4.04 2.19
C VAL A 201 10.27 -3.70 0.91
N PHE A 202 10.84 -4.73 0.30
CA PHE A 202 11.44 -4.64 -1.01
C PHE A 202 10.36 -4.94 -2.03
N HIS A 203 9.94 -3.92 -2.78
CA HIS A 203 9.11 -4.12 -3.95
C HIS A 203 10.01 -4.05 -5.18
N PHE A 204 10.15 -5.19 -5.85
CA PHE A 204 11.24 -5.50 -6.78
C PHE A 204 12.60 -5.37 -6.09
N LEU A 205 13.23 -4.20 -6.19
CA LEU A 205 14.52 -3.89 -5.58
C LEU A 205 14.52 -2.49 -4.93
N VAL A 206 13.35 -1.82 -4.88
CA VAL A 206 13.21 -0.59 -4.08
C VAL A 206 12.84 -0.98 -2.67
N ALA A 207 13.63 -0.52 -1.71
CA ALA A 207 13.31 -0.61 -0.30
C ALA A 207 12.36 0.53 0.07
N PHE A 208 11.27 0.17 0.75
CA PHE A 208 10.36 1.08 1.42
C PHE A 208 10.29 0.67 2.89
N PHE A 209 10.17 1.62 3.80
CA PHE A 209 9.76 1.32 5.16
C PHE A 209 8.30 0.85 5.17
N TYR A 210 7.98 -0.05 6.08
CA TYR A 210 6.59 -0.39 6.40
C TYR A 210 6.44 -0.53 7.89
N VAL A 211 5.35 -0.03 8.44
CA VAL A 211 4.88 -0.45 9.76
C VAL A 211 3.68 -1.36 9.57
N ASP A 212 3.80 -2.56 10.11
CA ASP A 212 2.63 -3.40 10.33
C ASP A 212 1.76 -2.71 11.38
N THR A 213 0.64 -2.12 10.93
CA THR A 213 -0.44 -1.65 11.81
C THR A 213 -1.62 -2.60 11.66
N PRO A 214 -1.51 -3.85 12.16
CA PRO A 214 -2.50 -4.87 11.90
C PRO A 214 -3.89 -4.52 12.49
N ASN A 215 -3.91 -3.63 13.49
CA ASN A 215 -5.09 -3.19 14.22
C ASN A 215 -5.76 -1.92 13.64
N THR A 216 -5.42 -1.43 12.45
CA THR A 216 -6.25 -0.35 11.84
C THR A 216 -7.67 -0.81 11.58
N ARG A 217 -7.85 -2.11 11.32
CA ARG A 217 -9.17 -2.69 11.04
C ARG A 217 -10.15 -2.52 12.21
N ILE A 218 -9.68 -2.56 13.46
CA ILE A 218 -10.53 -2.40 14.66
C ILE A 218 -10.89 -0.94 14.97
N LEU A 219 -10.25 0.03 14.28
CA LEU A 219 -10.53 1.45 14.49
C LEU A 219 -11.88 1.85 13.88
N ASP A 220 -12.51 2.85 14.48
CA ASP A 220 -13.68 3.49 13.90
C ASP A 220 -13.31 4.26 12.61
N LYS A 221 -14.32 4.82 11.93
CA LYS A 221 -14.10 5.58 10.69
C LYS A 221 -13.13 6.75 10.89
N ARG A 222 -13.21 7.45 12.03
CA ARG A 222 -12.35 8.60 12.31
C ARG A 222 -10.92 8.16 12.58
N GLY A 223 -10.71 7.14 13.42
CA GLY A 223 -9.40 6.58 13.72
C GLY A 223 -8.68 6.05 12.49
N ASN A 224 -9.41 5.40 11.57
CA ASN A 224 -8.86 4.99 10.28
C ASN A 224 -8.39 6.19 9.44
N VAL A 225 -9.25 7.19 9.24
CA VAL A 225 -8.87 8.39 8.46
C VAL A 225 -7.69 9.11 9.10
N CYS A 226 -7.70 9.31 10.42
CA CYS A 226 -6.59 9.91 11.17
C CYS A 226 -5.29 9.13 10.98
N THR A 227 -5.36 7.80 10.98
CA THR A 227 -4.19 6.95 10.73
C THR A 227 -3.62 7.20 9.35
N PHE A 228 -4.42 7.02 8.29
CA PHE A 228 -3.91 7.08 6.92
C PHE A 228 -3.58 8.50 6.45
N ILE A 229 -4.14 9.55 7.04
CA ILE A 229 -3.78 10.93 6.68
C ILE A 229 -2.49 11.40 7.38
N ALA A 230 -2.08 10.79 8.50
CA ALA A 230 -0.97 11.27 9.32
C ALA A 230 0.38 11.25 8.59
N GLY A 231 0.71 10.16 7.90
CA GLY A 231 1.92 10.04 7.09
C GLY A 231 2.01 11.13 6.02
N PRO A 232 1.02 11.24 5.11
CA PRO A 232 1.01 12.26 4.06
C PRO A 232 1.11 13.69 4.57
N LEU A 233 0.50 14.01 5.72
CA LEU A 233 0.65 15.34 6.34
C LEU A 233 2.10 15.59 6.75
N LEU A 234 2.76 14.64 7.41
CA LEU A 234 4.16 14.79 7.80
C LEU A 234 5.10 14.88 6.58
N SER A 235 4.82 14.13 5.51
CA SER A 235 5.56 14.26 4.24
C SER A 235 5.36 15.63 3.60
N LEU A 236 4.13 16.16 3.63
CA LEU A 236 3.84 17.50 3.11
C LEU A 236 4.55 18.58 3.94
N LEU A 237 4.55 18.46 5.27
CA LEU A 237 5.31 19.36 6.14
C LEU A 237 6.79 19.41 5.77
N ALA A 238 7.41 18.25 5.52
CA ALA A 238 8.80 18.19 5.08
C ALA A 238 9.00 18.84 3.70
N ALA A 239 8.03 18.64 2.79
CA ALA A 239 8.01 19.29 1.48
C ALA A 239 8.03 20.82 1.62
N GLU A 240 7.19 21.38 2.50
CA GLU A 240 7.12 22.82 2.72
C GLU A 240 8.36 23.37 3.43
N ILE A 241 8.88 22.67 4.43
CA ILE A 241 10.16 23.04 5.05
C ILE A 241 11.26 23.13 3.98
N SER A 242 11.31 22.17 3.05
CA SER A 242 12.26 22.21 1.93
C SER A 242 12.00 23.38 0.99
N THR A 243 10.75 23.70 0.67
CA THR A 243 10.40 24.90 -0.12
C THR A 243 10.89 26.16 0.56
N TYR A 244 10.66 26.31 1.86
CA TYR A 244 11.11 27.47 2.64
C TYR A 244 12.64 27.57 2.65
N ILE A 245 13.35 26.48 2.96
CA ILE A 245 14.80 26.51 3.02
C ILE A 245 15.38 26.85 1.63
N PHE A 246 14.81 26.29 0.56
CA PHE A 246 15.23 26.61 -0.80
C PHE A 246 15.05 28.09 -1.15
N LEU A 247 13.94 28.72 -0.75
CA LEU A 247 13.63 30.09 -1.13
C LEU A 247 14.28 31.16 -0.24
N PHE A 248 14.56 30.82 1.01
CA PHE A 248 15.03 31.78 2.01
C PHE A 248 16.49 31.55 2.45
N THR A 249 17.18 30.55 1.89
CA THR A 249 18.59 30.29 2.19
C THR A 249 19.38 29.96 0.93
N ASP A 250 20.65 30.36 0.89
CA ASP A 250 21.57 30.04 -0.20
C ASP A 250 22.29 28.69 -0.01
N SER A 251 21.97 27.97 1.06
CA SER A 251 22.66 26.72 1.40
C SER A 251 22.05 25.55 0.65
N MET A 252 22.87 24.86 -0.16
CA MET A 252 22.48 23.64 -0.88
C MET A 252 21.15 23.76 -1.66
N PRO A 253 20.93 24.81 -2.47
CA PRO A 253 19.64 25.08 -3.12
C PRO A 253 19.17 23.91 -3.98
N ILE A 254 20.12 23.23 -4.65
CA ILE A 254 19.83 22.04 -5.45
C ILE A 254 19.22 20.91 -4.62
N VAL A 255 19.66 20.70 -3.37
CA VAL A 255 19.14 19.63 -2.51
C VAL A 255 17.73 19.98 -2.05
N TRP A 256 17.53 21.19 -1.52
CA TRP A 256 16.23 21.59 -0.98
C TRP A 256 15.15 21.74 -2.06
N ALA A 257 15.48 22.26 -3.23
CA ALA A 257 14.54 22.26 -4.37
C ALA A 257 14.20 20.83 -4.81
N THR A 258 15.20 19.96 -4.94
CA THR A 258 14.98 18.55 -5.32
C THR A 258 14.10 17.83 -4.29
N SER A 259 14.37 18.02 -2.99
CA SER A 259 13.60 17.43 -1.89
C SER A 259 12.16 17.98 -1.85
N SER A 260 11.98 19.30 -1.99
CA SER A 260 10.66 19.92 -2.12
C SER A 260 9.88 19.29 -3.27
N PHE A 261 10.47 19.21 -4.47
CA PHE A 261 9.82 18.59 -5.63
C PHE A 261 9.41 17.14 -5.36
N PHE A 262 10.33 16.28 -4.90
CA PHE A 262 10.03 14.87 -4.71
C PHE A 262 9.01 14.62 -3.60
N TRP A 263 9.03 15.36 -2.50
CA TRP A 263 8.04 15.16 -1.43
C TRP A 263 6.65 15.69 -1.79
N HIS A 264 6.53 16.77 -2.56
CA HIS A 264 5.24 17.18 -3.11
C HIS A 264 4.66 16.10 -4.03
N ILE A 265 5.47 15.57 -4.95
CA ILE A 265 5.05 14.52 -5.87
C ILE A 265 4.73 13.21 -5.12
N SER A 266 5.59 12.81 -4.19
CA SER A 266 5.37 11.62 -3.35
C SER A 266 4.08 11.74 -2.55
N THR A 267 3.83 12.89 -1.91
CA THR A 267 2.58 13.13 -1.18
C THR A 267 1.36 13.07 -2.09
N ALA A 268 1.43 13.66 -3.29
CA ALA A 268 0.34 13.62 -4.27
C ALA A 268 0.05 12.18 -4.75
N ILE A 269 1.09 11.37 -4.96
CA ILE A 269 0.95 9.94 -5.30
C ILE A 269 0.36 9.17 -4.11
N THR A 270 0.84 9.40 -2.89
CA THR A 270 0.37 8.67 -1.72
C THR A 270 -1.09 9.00 -1.39
N LEU A 271 -1.51 10.26 -1.58
CA LEU A 271 -2.91 10.69 -1.44
C LEU A 271 -3.81 10.32 -2.65
N SER A 272 -3.25 9.68 -3.68
CA SER A 272 -4.03 9.10 -4.77
C SER A 272 -5.06 8.09 -4.22
N PRO A 273 -6.34 8.18 -4.59
CA PRO A 273 -7.32 7.18 -4.18
C PRO A 273 -7.36 5.97 -5.10
N PHE A 274 -6.51 5.87 -6.12
CA PHE A 274 -6.63 4.92 -7.24
C PHE A 274 -5.57 3.83 -7.27
N MET A 275 -4.54 3.97 -6.44
CA MET A 275 -3.51 2.99 -6.13
C MET A 275 -3.69 2.58 -4.67
N GLN A 276 -3.27 1.39 -4.22
CA GLN A 276 -3.40 0.97 -2.81
C GLN A 276 -2.42 1.73 -1.90
N THR A 277 -2.54 3.05 -1.86
CA THR A 277 -1.81 4.01 -1.04
C THR A 277 -2.74 4.57 0.03
N ASP A 278 -2.26 5.49 0.87
CA ASP A 278 -3.06 6.05 1.96
C ASP A 278 -4.35 6.71 1.49
N GLY A 279 -4.31 7.49 0.41
CA GLY A 279 -5.48 8.12 -0.18
C GLY A 279 -6.58 7.13 -0.54
N TYR A 280 -6.20 5.94 -1.04
CA TYR A 280 -7.14 4.88 -1.34
C TYR A 280 -7.78 4.33 -0.08
N TYR A 281 -6.99 4.07 0.97
CA TYR A 281 -7.55 3.57 2.22
C TYR A 281 -8.45 4.62 2.89
N ILE A 282 -8.09 5.90 2.87
CA ILE A 282 -8.96 6.99 3.32
C ILE A 282 -10.31 6.94 2.57
N VAL A 283 -10.29 6.89 1.24
CA VAL A 283 -11.53 6.81 0.45
C VAL A 283 -12.31 5.53 0.75
N GLN A 284 -11.63 4.39 0.88
CA GLN A 284 -12.23 3.10 1.21
C GLN A 284 -12.98 3.15 2.54
N PHE A 285 -12.37 3.70 3.59
CA PHE A 285 -12.98 3.84 4.91
C PHE A 285 -14.08 4.91 4.94
N LEU A 286 -13.91 6.02 4.22
CA LEU A 286 -14.93 7.05 4.10
C LEU A 286 -16.19 6.54 3.39
N ALA A 287 -16.00 5.82 2.28
CA ALA A 287 -17.04 5.22 1.46
C ALA A 287 -17.63 3.94 2.07
N LYS A 288 -16.96 3.36 3.07
CA LYS A 288 -17.34 2.10 3.72
C LYS A 288 -17.47 0.96 2.71
N PHE A 289 -16.56 0.92 1.74
CA PHE A 289 -16.61 -0.03 0.64
C PHE A 289 -15.30 -0.81 0.55
N PRO A 290 -15.17 -1.95 1.26
CA PRO A 290 -13.94 -2.73 1.27
C PRO A 290 -13.59 -3.27 -0.12
N ASN A 291 -12.30 -3.51 -0.35
CA ASN A 291 -11.79 -4.04 -1.63
C ASN A 291 -12.23 -3.17 -2.83
N LEU A 292 -12.23 -1.85 -2.64
CA LEU A 292 -12.73 -0.89 -3.62
C LEU A 292 -12.04 -1.06 -4.98
N LEU A 293 -10.73 -1.28 -5.02
CA LEU A 293 -10.00 -1.45 -6.27
C LEU A 293 -10.47 -2.70 -7.04
N ASP A 294 -10.57 -3.84 -6.37
CA ASP A 294 -11.01 -5.10 -7.00
C ASP A 294 -12.47 -5.04 -7.45
N ASN A 295 -13.34 -4.42 -6.65
CA ASN A 295 -14.72 -4.17 -7.02
C ASN A 295 -14.81 -3.26 -8.25
N SER A 296 -13.99 -2.20 -8.31
CA SER A 296 -13.91 -1.27 -9.45
C SER A 296 -13.39 -1.94 -10.71
N LEU A 297 -12.36 -2.77 -10.60
CA LEU A 297 -11.83 -3.55 -11.73
C LEU A 297 -12.84 -4.58 -12.23
N THR A 298 -13.55 -5.24 -11.32
CA THR A 298 -14.62 -6.20 -11.68
C THR A 298 -15.75 -5.47 -12.39
N TYR A 299 -16.21 -4.34 -11.83
CA TYR A 299 -17.23 -3.50 -12.44
C TYR A 299 -16.83 -3.04 -13.84
N LEU A 300 -15.62 -2.49 -14.01
CA LEU A 300 -15.08 -2.04 -15.29
C LEU A 300 -15.04 -3.19 -16.31
N LYS A 301 -14.48 -4.35 -15.94
CA LYS A 301 -14.43 -5.53 -16.82
C LYS A 301 -15.82 -5.96 -17.27
N THR A 302 -16.81 -5.93 -16.37
CA THR A 302 -18.20 -6.28 -16.70
C THR A 302 -18.83 -5.26 -17.64
N GLN A 303 -18.60 -3.96 -17.43
CA GLN A 303 -19.09 -2.91 -18.34
C GLN A 303 -18.46 -3.04 -19.74
N VAL A 304 -17.14 -3.22 -19.81
CA VAL A 304 -16.42 -3.44 -21.07
C VAL A 304 -16.93 -4.68 -21.80
N LYS A 305 -17.02 -5.82 -21.11
CA LYS A 305 -17.56 -7.05 -21.69
C LYS A 305 -18.99 -6.89 -22.19
N ARG A 306 -19.84 -6.15 -21.47
CA ARG A 306 -21.21 -5.87 -21.90
C ARG A 306 -21.24 -4.98 -23.15
N GLY A 307 -20.40 -3.95 -23.20
CA GLY A 307 -20.25 -3.06 -24.35
C GLY A 307 -19.78 -3.79 -25.61
N PHE A 308 -18.83 -4.71 -25.47
CA PHE A 308 -18.37 -5.59 -26.56
C PHE A 308 -19.24 -6.84 -26.77
N GLN A 309 -20.40 -6.94 -26.13
CA GLN A 309 -21.32 -8.07 -26.24
C GLN A 309 -20.72 -9.46 -25.91
N LEU A 310 -19.64 -9.49 -25.12
CA LEU A 310 -18.95 -10.72 -24.69
C LEU A 310 -19.69 -11.46 -23.56
N ILE A 311 -20.73 -10.85 -22.97
CA ILE A 311 -21.57 -11.44 -21.93
C ILE A 311 -23.05 -11.16 -22.19
N ASN A 312 -23.91 -12.12 -21.84
CA ASN A 312 -25.35 -12.01 -22.00
C ASN A 312 -26.00 -11.15 -20.89
N LYS A 313 -27.30 -10.84 -21.05
CA LYS A 313 -28.04 -9.95 -20.14
C LYS A 313 -28.17 -10.53 -18.73
N GLU A 314 -28.31 -11.85 -18.60
CA GLU A 314 -28.50 -12.52 -17.32
C GLU A 314 -27.20 -12.61 -16.51
N GLU A 315 -26.07 -12.91 -17.15
CA GLU A 315 -24.75 -12.87 -16.52
C GLU A 315 -24.38 -11.45 -16.06
N TYR A 316 -24.73 -10.44 -16.85
CA TYR A 316 -24.58 -9.03 -16.47
C TYR A 316 -25.40 -8.70 -15.22
N LYS A 317 -26.71 -9.01 -15.21
CA LYS A 317 -27.57 -8.78 -14.04
C LYS A 317 -27.04 -9.49 -12.79
N LYS A 318 -26.68 -10.77 -12.91
CA LYS A 318 -26.11 -11.57 -11.82
C LYS A 318 -24.86 -10.93 -11.22
N THR A 319 -23.97 -10.42 -12.07
CA THR A 319 -22.75 -9.75 -11.61
C THR A 319 -23.06 -8.40 -10.95
N MET A 320 -23.95 -7.61 -11.55
CA MET A 320 -24.33 -6.29 -11.05
C MET A 320 -25.16 -6.33 -9.76
N ALA A 321 -25.81 -7.47 -9.47
CA ALA A 321 -26.56 -7.70 -8.24
C ALA A 321 -25.67 -7.76 -6.99
N LYS A 322 -24.34 -7.88 -7.13
CA LYS A 322 -23.38 -7.84 -6.02
C LYS A 322 -23.35 -6.52 -5.26
N TRP A 323 -23.80 -5.44 -5.90
CA TRP A 323 -23.69 -4.09 -5.36
C TRP A 323 -25.06 -3.42 -5.32
N ASN A 324 -25.30 -2.62 -4.30
CA ASN A 324 -26.47 -1.73 -4.25
C ASN A 324 -26.29 -0.52 -5.18
N ASP A 325 -27.34 0.27 -5.38
CA ASP A 325 -27.31 1.37 -6.37
C ASP A 325 -26.35 2.51 -5.98
N LYS A 326 -26.18 2.75 -4.68
CA LYS A 326 -25.20 3.72 -4.17
C LYS A 326 -23.77 3.28 -4.50
N GLN A 327 -23.45 2.01 -4.27
CA GLN A 327 -22.15 1.42 -4.62
C GLN A 327 -21.93 1.44 -6.14
N LYS A 328 -22.93 1.09 -6.97
CA LYS A 328 -22.82 1.19 -8.43
C LYS A 328 -22.52 2.62 -8.90
N LYS A 329 -23.21 3.62 -8.34
CA LYS A 329 -22.98 5.03 -8.66
C LYS A 329 -21.55 5.44 -8.29
N PHE A 330 -21.08 5.01 -7.11
CA PHE A 330 -19.71 5.23 -6.68
C PHE A 330 -18.68 4.59 -7.63
N LEU A 331 -18.84 3.30 -7.96
CA LEU A 331 -17.96 2.58 -8.88
C LEU A 331 -17.92 3.23 -10.26
N LYS A 332 -19.06 3.73 -10.76
CA LYS A 332 -19.13 4.43 -12.04
C LYS A 332 -18.26 5.70 -12.04
N VAL A 333 -18.32 6.52 -10.99
CA VAL A 333 -17.48 7.72 -10.88
C VAL A 333 -16.01 7.33 -10.72
N TYR A 334 -15.72 6.41 -9.81
CA TYR A 334 -14.36 5.95 -9.53
C TYR A 334 -13.68 5.37 -10.78
N MET A 335 -14.41 4.62 -11.60
CA MET A 335 -13.95 4.04 -12.86
C MET A 335 -13.61 5.09 -13.93
N ILE A 336 -14.25 6.26 -13.92
CA ILE A 336 -13.95 7.35 -14.86
C ILE A 336 -12.70 8.10 -14.41
N LEU A 337 -12.54 8.32 -13.10
CA LEU A 337 -11.41 9.07 -12.56
C LEU A 337 -10.10 8.27 -12.59
N TRP A 338 -10.18 6.94 -12.42
CA TRP A 338 -9.01 6.05 -12.46
C TRP A 338 -8.16 6.16 -13.74
N PRO A 339 -8.71 6.05 -14.98
CA PRO A 339 -7.93 6.18 -16.20
C PRO A 339 -7.42 7.62 -16.40
N VAL A 340 -8.18 8.64 -16.01
CA VAL A 340 -7.73 10.04 -16.08
C VAL A 340 -6.47 10.24 -15.25
N GLN A 341 -6.49 9.77 -14.00
CA GLN A 341 -5.31 9.88 -13.16
C GLN A 341 -4.14 9.02 -13.68
N THR A 342 -4.41 7.82 -14.17
CA THR A 342 -3.38 6.96 -14.79
C THR A 342 -2.72 7.67 -15.98
N LEU A 343 -3.50 8.37 -16.81
CA LEU A 343 -2.97 9.17 -17.92
C LEU A 343 -2.13 10.35 -17.42
N ILE A 344 -2.56 11.05 -16.37
CA ILE A 344 -1.80 12.15 -15.76
C ILE A 344 -0.46 11.64 -15.21
N LEU A 345 -0.45 10.55 -14.44
CA LEU A 345 0.77 9.96 -13.90
C LEU A 345 1.69 9.44 -15.01
N THR A 346 1.13 8.84 -16.06
CA THR A 346 1.88 8.36 -17.22
C THR A 346 2.51 9.53 -17.98
N TYR A 347 1.75 10.58 -18.26
CA TYR A 347 2.26 11.80 -18.87
C TYR A 347 3.39 12.41 -18.04
N PHE A 348 3.17 12.56 -16.73
CA PHE A 348 4.16 13.10 -15.81
C PHE A 348 5.43 12.24 -15.75
N PHE A 349 5.29 10.91 -15.76
CA PHE A 349 6.42 9.98 -15.82
C PHE A 349 7.25 10.18 -17.10
N PHE A 350 6.62 10.20 -18.27
CA PHE A 350 7.33 10.41 -19.54
C PHE A 350 7.91 11.82 -19.67
N PHE A 351 7.19 12.84 -19.20
CA PHE A 351 7.69 14.21 -19.11
C PHE A 351 8.97 14.25 -18.24
N SER A 352 8.93 13.62 -17.07
CA SER A 352 10.08 13.55 -16.16
C SER A 352 11.25 12.78 -16.77
N LEU A 353 10.97 11.67 -17.46
CA LEU A 353 11.98 10.89 -18.18
C LEU A 353 12.66 11.72 -19.28
N SER A 354 11.90 12.53 -20.00
CA SER A 354 12.43 13.43 -21.03
C SER A 354 13.36 14.51 -20.47
N LYS A 355 13.10 14.96 -19.23
CA LYS A 355 13.85 16.02 -18.56
C LYS A 355 15.06 15.50 -17.77
N ALA A 356 15.00 14.29 -17.23
CA ALA A 356 16.06 13.67 -16.43
C ALA A 356 17.30 13.22 -17.24
N GLN A 357 17.46 13.68 -18.49
CA GLN A 357 18.59 13.36 -19.37
C GLN A 357 18.86 11.85 -19.54
N VAL A 358 17.85 10.98 -19.39
CA VAL A 358 18.03 9.52 -19.49
C VAL A 358 18.65 9.14 -20.83
N ILE A 359 18.16 9.74 -21.92
CA ILE A 359 18.73 9.56 -23.27
C ILE A 359 20.17 10.07 -23.34
N GLY A 360 20.48 11.19 -22.66
CA GLY A 360 21.83 11.75 -22.60
C GLY A 360 22.81 10.79 -21.94
N VAL A 361 22.46 10.24 -20.77
CA VAL A 361 23.27 9.25 -20.05
C VAL A 361 23.42 7.96 -20.86
N LEU A 362 22.38 7.49 -21.55
CA LEU A 362 22.46 6.31 -22.40
C LEU A 362 23.38 6.52 -23.61
N LYS A 363 23.42 7.72 -24.19
CA LYS A 363 24.31 8.05 -25.32
C LYS A 363 25.79 7.98 -24.93
N VAL A 364 26.13 8.44 -23.72
CA VAL A 364 27.52 8.43 -23.20
C VAL A 364 27.80 7.20 -22.33
N PHE A 365 26.91 6.21 -22.29
CA PHE A 365 27.07 5.01 -21.48
C PHE A 365 28.40 4.27 -21.73
N PRO A 366 28.88 4.11 -22.99
CA PRO A 366 30.18 3.50 -23.25
C PRO A 366 31.35 4.26 -22.59
N GLU A 367 31.28 5.58 -22.57
CA GLU A 367 32.29 6.43 -21.91
C GLU A 367 32.20 6.31 -20.38
N ILE A 368 30.99 6.23 -19.82
CA ILE A 368 30.75 6.06 -18.39
C ILE A 368 31.42 4.78 -17.86
N ILE A 369 31.30 3.67 -18.58
CA ILE A 369 31.86 2.38 -18.15
C ILE A 369 33.34 2.19 -18.51
N SER A 370 33.93 3.15 -19.22
CA SER A 370 35.33 3.06 -19.61
C SER A 370 36.27 3.21 -18.39
N PRO A 371 37.46 2.58 -18.39
CA PRO A 371 38.44 2.74 -17.31
C PRO A 371 38.91 4.19 -17.11
N ALA A 372 38.76 5.05 -18.12
CA ALA A 372 39.13 6.46 -18.11
C ALA A 372 37.90 7.39 -18.03
N SER A 373 36.80 6.91 -17.44
CA SER A 373 35.51 7.61 -17.42
C SER A 373 35.62 9.04 -16.86
N PRO A 374 35.25 10.07 -17.64
CA PRO A 374 35.32 11.47 -17.19
C PRO A 374 34.17 11.83 -16.23
N TYR A 375 33.16 10.95 -16.08
CA TYR A 375 31.94 11.23 -15.33
C TYR A 375 31.98 10.78 -13.85
N GLY A 376 33.07 10.10 -13.46
CA GLY A 376 33.31 9.66 -12.08
C GLY A 376 32.16 8.84 -11.47
N PRO A 377 32.06 8.77 -10.12
CA PRO A 377 31.02 8.00 -9.42
C PRO A 377 29.58 8.38 -9.79
N LYS A 378 29.34 9.64 -10.17
CA LYS A 378 28.02 10.14 -10.58
C LYS A 378 27.52 9.45 -11.85
N GLY A 379 28.41 9.29 -12.84
CA GLY A 379 28.09 8.61 -14.09
C GLY A 379 27.64 7.17 -13.86
N TYR A 380 28.43 6.40 -13.10
CA TYR A 380 28.09 5.01 -12.76
C TYR A 380 26.75 4.92 -12.01
N PHE A 381 26.53 5.81 -11.02
CA PHE A 381 25.28 5.84 -10.27
C PHE A 381 24.08 6.08 -11.18
N LEU A 382 24.11 7.11 -12.02
CA LEU A 382 22.98 7.45 -12.90
C LEU A 382 22.74 6.35 -13.95
N ALA A 383 23.80 5.79 -14.52
CA ALA A 383 23.71 4.68 -15.46
C ALA A 383 23.04 3.46 -14.84
N ALA A 384 23.45 3.07 -13.63
CA ALA A 384 22.82 1.99 -12.87
C ALA A 384 21.36 2.32 -12.50
N PHE A 385 21.10 3.54 -12.01
CA PHE A 385 19.78 4.00 -11.60
C PHE A 385 18.78 4.00 -12.78
N TYR A 386 19.19 4.45 -13.96
CA TYR A 386 18.32 4.45 -15.15
C TYR A 386 18.13 3.06 -15.74
N ALA A 387 19.18 2.24 -15.81
CA ALA A 387 19.04 0.84 -16.22
C ALA A 387 18.06 0.09 -15.30
N TRP A 388 18.18 0.32 -13.99
CA TRP A 388 17.27 -0.20 -12.98
C TRP A 388 15.83 0.26 -13.21
N GLY A 389 15.60 1.56 -13.44
CA GLY A 389 14.26 2.10 -13.70
C GLY A 389 13.58 1.49 -14.92
N ILE A 390 14.34 1.23 -15.99
CA ILE A 390 13.85 0.54 -17.19
C ILE A 390 13.45 -0.91 -16.86
N ILE A 391 14.31 -1.65 -16.15
CA ILE A 391 14.04 -3.04 -15.74
C ILE A 391 12.78 -3.10 -14.85
N ALA A 392 12.68 -2.21 -13.86
CA ALA A 392 11.55 -2.13 -12.95
C ALA A 392 10.23 -1.81 -13.67
N GLY A 393 10.27 -1.05 -14.77
CA GLY A 393 9.09 -0.77 -15.60
C GLY A 393 8.65 -1.94 -16.49
N ILE A 394 9.59 -2.72 -17.04
CA ILE A 394 9.30 -3.80 -17.99
C ILE A 394 8.96 -5.12 -17.28
N LEU A 395 9.63 -5.43 -16.17
CA LEU A 395 9.51 -6.70 -15.47
C LEU A 395 8.07 -7.06 -15.03
N PRO A 396 7.25 -6.14 -14.46
CA PRO A 396 5.86 -6.44 -14.08
C PRO A 396 5.00 -6.83 -15.29
N ILE A 397 5.21 -6.17 -16.43
CA ILE A 397 4.49 -6.45 -17.67
C ILE A 397 4.85 -7.85 -18.16
N ALA A 398 6.15 -8.17 -18.22
CA ALA A 398 6.64 -9.49 -18.63
C ALA A 398 6.10 -10.60 -17.72
N LEU A 399 6.09 -10.40 -16.40
CA LEU A 399 5.53 -11.36 -15.43
C LEU A 399 4.01 -11.54 -15.61
N THR A 400 3.29 -10.46 -15.92
CA THR A 400 1.83 -10.50 -16.16
C THR A 400 1.51 -11.27 -17.44
N ILE A 401 2.24 -11.00 -18.53
CA ILE A 401 2.12 -11.74 -19.79
C ILE A 401 2.44 -13.22 -19.57
N ARG A 402 3.52 -13.54 -18.84
CA ARG A 402 3.88 -14.92 -18.51
C ARG A 402 2.79 -15.64 -17.72
N LYS A 403 2.19 -14.99 -16.71
CA LYS A 403 1.04 -15.54 -15.97
C LYS A 403 -0.16 -15.79 -16.88
N TYR A 404 -0.48 -14.84 -17.76
CA TYR A 404 -1.59 -14.99 -18.72
C TYR A 404 -1.36 -16.17 -19.68
N ILE A 405 -0.15 -16.33 -20.21
CA ILE A 405 0.23 -17.45 -21.09
C ILE A 405 0.12 -18.79 -20.35
N LYS A 406 0.65 -18.89 -19.13
CA LYS A 406 0.53 -20.12 -18.30
C LYS A 406 -0.92 -20.49 -18.03
N LYS A 407 -1.75 -19.51 -17.68
CA LYS A 407 -3.18 -19.73 -17.45
C LYS A 407 -3.91 -20.23 -18.71
N ARG A 408 -3.53 -19.72 -19.89
CA ARG A 408 -4.12 -20.16 -21.17
C ARG A 408 -3.66 -21.56 -21.60
N ARG A 409 -2.47 -21.99 -21.15
CA ARG A 409 -1.93 -23.35 -21.39
C ARG A 409 -2.45 -24.41 -20.41
N GLY A 410 -3.23 -24.02 -19.40
CA GLY A 410 -3.70 -24.93 -18.36
C GLY A 410 -2.67 -25.23 -17.26
N ASP A 411 -1.53 -24.54 -17.27
CA ASP A 411 -0.40 -24.80 -16.36
C ASP A 411 -0.50 -24.01 -15.03
N ASP A 412 -1.55 -23.21 -14.83
CA ASP A 412 -1.71 -22.34 -13.66
C ASP A 412 -2.69 -22.95 -12.64
N TYR A 413 -2.16 -23.83 -11.80
CA TYR A 413 -2.87 -24.41 -10.64
C TYR A 413 -2.87 -23.50 -9.40
N SER A 414 -2.43 -22.24 -9.52
CA SER A 414 -2.36 -21.33 -8.37
C SER A 414 -3.73 -20.72 -8.04
N ILE A 415 -4.40 -21.35 -7.07
CA ILE A 415 -5.60 -20.81 -6.43
C ILE A 415 -5.21 -19.52 -5.70
N ARG A 416 -5.83 -18.39 -6.09
CA ARG A 416 -5.71 -17.13 -5.35
C ARG A 416 -6.48 -17.25 -4.03
N PRO A 417 -5.85 -17.12 -2.85
CA PRO A 417 -6.59 -16.73 -1.66
C PRO A 417 -6.93 -15.24 -1.80
N ARG A 418 -8.20 -14.90 -1.55
CA ARG A 418 -8.66 -13.51 -1.46
C ARG A 418 -8.10 -12.80 -0.24
#